data_AF-A0A1N6FSI9-F1
#
_entry.id   AF-A0A1N6FSI9-F1
#
_cell.length_a   1.000
_cell.length_b   1.000
_cell.length_c   1.000
_cell.angle_alpha   90.00
_cell.angle_beta   90.00
_cell.angle_gamma   90.00
#
_symmetry.space_group_name_H-M   'P 1'
#
loop_
_entity.id
_entity.type
_entity.pdbx_description
1 polymer ?
#
loop_
_entity_poly.entity_id
_entity_poly.type
_entity_poly.pdbx_seq_one_letter_code
_entity_poly.pdbx_strand_id
1 'polypeptide(L)'
;MRSVIITVIASILIPTAVSLAQEGQSPVPGTRPLSEVKAALRAEAELIEKSGTSGRSLILADSEKREGLSSLQASLVGRLDRMTRTLLAAWLRRGLDDDPVPIDLVGRLTEKGAKERKAVITHADAIAAQLILTLGHETVGKEAEAAKQSQSRNVRPVRPQTQEPSFTQSATDVAKVIAFVKDEIDKLDRGKISFGFAVLDRPAIRAVVKLSKEQSDLFLQFDETVRAILSTWMLRGLEIEPLPADLADRVIRRRDATIAHAHAILYQAILSPRQAELFKRTYWATRGVPALLEDPELASRLRLTKEQKALIAELLTMKTTHAGRLQQTHGHLLWDRNQEVGQQAYNDMQRSLSEFDLGLWEILSPTQMSKLGQLLGSEIRPPLRREKRSGQSQRNNPGDQHTQPGRKDRGLESSP
;
A
#
# COMPACT_ATOMS: atom_id res chain seq x y z
N MET A 1 14.70 12.16 -23.58
CA MET A 1 14.73 11.21 -22.45
C MET A 1 13.58 10.18 -22.43
N ARG A 2 12.32 10.53 -22.73
CA ARG A 2 11.21 9.55 -22.76
C ARG A 2 11.29 8.50 -23.88
N SER A 3 12.00 8.79 -24.98
CA SER A 3 12.13 7.89 -26.14
C SER A 3 13.10 6.72 -25.91
N VAL A 4 14.14 6.87 -25.09
CA VAL A 4 15.20 5.84 -24.93
C VAL A 4 14.71 4.63 -24.13
N ILE A 5 13.84 4.84 -23.14
CA ILE A 5 13.29 3.77 -22.29
C ILE A 5 12.27 2.90 -23.07
N ILE A 6 11.51 3.51 -23.99
CA ILE A 6 10.54 2.80 -24.83
C ILE A 6 11.26 2.01 -25.95
N THR A 7 12.34 2.56 -26.51
CA THR A 7 13.14 1.86 -27.54
C THR A 7 13.84 0.62 -26.98
N VAL A 8 14.38 0.66 -25.75
CA VAL A 8 15.12 -0.47 -25.16
C VAL A 8 14.22 -1.66 -24.76
N ILE A 9 12.93 -1.42 -24.43
CA ILE A 9 11.97 -2.51 -24.20
C ILE A 9 11.59 -3.19 -25.52
N ALA A 10 11.54 -2.45 -26.63
CA ALA A 10 11.28 -3.00 -27.96
C ALA A 10 12.50 -3.72 -28.56
N SER A 11 13.73 -3.29 -28.26
CA SER A 11 14.94 -3.81 -28.92
C SER A 11 15.48 -5.14 -28.39
N ILE A 12 15.04 -5.64 -27.22
CA ILE A 12 15.61 -6.85 -26.60
C ILE A 12 14.57 -7.96 -26.41
N LEU A 13 13.31 -7.63 -26.15
CA LEU A 13 12.25 -8.65 -25.97
C LEU A 13 11.54 -9.03 -27.27
N ILE A 14 11.59 -8.19 -28.30
CA ILE A 14 11.02 -8.50 -29.61
C ILE A 14 11.96 -9.42 -30.41
N PRO A 15 13.30 -9.24 -30.45
CA PRO A 15 14.15 -10.13 -31.23
C PRO A 15 14.20 -11.56 -30.71
N THR A 16 14.10 -11.82 -29.41
CA THR A 16 14.09 -13.22 -28.91
C THR A 16 12.75 -13.92 -29.19
N ALA A 17 11.65 -13.19 -29.21
CA ALA A 17 10.34 -13.72 -29.62
C ALA A 17 10.19 -13.84 -31.15
N VAL A 18 10.86 -12.97 -31.93
CA VAL A 18 10.83 -12.96 -33.40
C VAL A 18 11.89 -13.87 -34.03
N SER A 19 13.07 -14.01 -33.41
CA SER A 19 14.12 -14.93 -33.87
C SER A 19 13.77 -16.39 -33.61
N LEU A 20 12.84 -16.68 -32.68
CA LEU A 20 12.24 -18.02 -32.52
C LEU A 20 11.10 -18.30 -33.52
N ALA A 21 10.68 -17.30 -34.30
CA ALA A 21 9.60 -17.39 -35.29
C ALA A 21 10.09 -17.30 -36.75
N GLN A 22 11.38 -17.06 -36.99
CA GLN A 22 11.94 -16.82 -38.33
C GLN A 22 12.94 -17.86 -38.85
N GLU A 23 13.14 -19.00 -38.18
CA GLU A 23 13.77 -20.15 -38.83
C GLU A 23 12.73 -20.93 -39.64
N GLY A 24 12.59 -20.49 -40.89
CA GLY A 24 11.71 -21.09 -41.88
C GLY A 24 12.26 -22.44 -42.36
N GLN A 25 11.54 -23.51 -42.03
CA GLN A 25 11.03 -24.47 -42.99
C GLN A 25 9.81 -25.16 -42.35
N SER A 26 8.64 -24.97 -42.96
CA SER A 26 7.38 -25.60 -42.57
C SER A 26 7.54 -27.14 -42.57
N PRO A 27 6.97 -27.85 -41.58
CA PRO A 27 5.57 -28.23 -41.76
C PRO A 27 4.74 -28.14 -40.47
N VAL A 28 3.55 -27.54 -40.60
CA VAL A 28 2.42 -27.54 -39.64
C VAL A 28 2.69 -26.74 -38.34
N PRO A 29 1.72 -25.98 -37.78
CA PRO A 29 1.91 -25.23 -36.54
C PRO A 29 2.06 -26.22 -35.36
N GLY A 30 3.28 -26.70 -35.18
CA GLY A 30 3.67 -27.65 -34.15
C GLY A 30 3.65 -26.98 -32.78
N THR A 31 2.78 -27.48 -31.92
CA THR A 31 2.79 -27.19 -30.50
C THR A 31 4.08 -27.76 -29.93
N ARG A 32 5.02 -26.89 -29.51
CA ARG A 32 6.22 -27.37 -28.80
C ARG A 32 5.76 -28.21 -27.60
N PRO A 33 6.35 -29.39 -27.36
CA PRO A 33 6.05 -30.19 -26.18
C PRO A 33 6.12 -29.33 -24.91
N LEU A 34 5.14 -29.46 -24.02
CA LEU A 34 5.10 -28.72 -22.76
C LEU A 34 6.42 -28.84 -21.97
N SER A 35 7.09 -29.98 -22.06
CA SER A 35 8.42 -30.23 -21.48
C SER A 35 9.50 -29.28 -22.01
N GLU A 36 9.51 -28.96 -23.30
CA GLU A 36 10.49 -28.06 -23.92
C GLU A 36 10.24 -26.60 -23.52
N VAL A 37 8.97 -26.18 -23.47
CA VAL A 37 8.59 -24.84 -22.99
C VAL A 37 9.01 -24.68 -21.52
N LYS A 38 8.77 -25.70 -20.69
CA LYS A 38 9.19 -25.69 -19.29
C LYS A 38 10.72 -25.65 -19.16
N ALA A 39 11.46 -26.39 -19.99
CA ALA A 39 12.92 -26.38 -19.98
C ALA A 39 13.49 -25.01 -20.38
N ALA A 40 12.92 -24.38 -21.42
CA ALA A 40 13.35 -23.05 -21.88
C ALA A 40 13.14 -21.97 -20.80
N LEU A 41 11.98 -21.97 -20.14
CA LEU A 41 11.67 -21.04 -19.04
C LEU A 41 12.57 -21.25 -17.81
N ARG A 42 12.95 -22.50 -17.49
CA ARG A 42 13.94 -22.77 -16.44
C ARG A 42 15.32 -22.25 -16.82
N ALA A 43 15.76 -22.50 -18.05
CA ALA A 43 17.04 -22.01 -18.55
C ALA A 43 17.10 -20.47 -18.54
N GLU A 44 16.01 -19.80 -18.92
CA GLU A 44 15.91 -18.33 -18.84
C GLU A 44 15.96 -17.83 -17.40
N ALA A 45 15.23 -18.46 -16.47
CA ALA A 45 15.28 -18.13 -15.05
C ALA A 45 16.70 -18.30 -14.46
N GLU A 46 17.38 -19.41 -14.78
CA GLU A 46 18.78 -19.62 -14.38
C GLU A 46 19.73 -18.61 -14.99
N LEU A 47 19.54 -18.23 -16.25
CA LEU A 47 20.36 -17.22 -16.92
C LEU A 47 20.18 -15.85 -16.27
N ILE A 48 18.98 -15.51 -15.82
CA ILE A 48 18.69 -14.25 -15.12
C ILE A 48 19.33 -14.22 -13.73
N GLU A 49 19.36 -15.35 -13.03
CA GLU A 49 20.07 -15.47 -11.75
C GLU A 49 21.60 -15.44 -11.92
N LYS A 50 22.13 -16.14 -12.93
CA LYS A 50 23.58 -16.26 -13.19
C LYS A 50 24.18 -15.03 -13.87
N SER A 51 23.41 -14.27 -14.64
CA SER A 51 23.87 -13.03 -15.28
C SER A 51 24.10 -11.94 -14.24
N GLY A 52 25.24 -11.97 -13.56
CA GLY A 52 25.69 -10.87 -12.70
C GLY A 52 25.54 -9.54 -13.43
N THR A 53 24.89 -8.55 -12.80
CA THR A 53 24.56 -7.24 -13.42
C THR A 53 23.98 -7.36 -14.83
N SER A 54 22.66 -7.60 -14.93
CA SER A 54 21.93 -7.45 -16.20
C SER A 54 22.40 -6.16 -16.89
N GLY A 55 22.67 -6.21 -18.19
CA GLY A 55 23.13 -5.05 -18.97
C GLY A 55 22.25 -3.79 -18.80
N ARG A 56 21.02 -3.92 -18.29
CA ARG A 56 20.16 -2.81 -17.85
C ARG A 56 20.69 -2.02 -16.64
N SER A 57 21.34 -2.69 -15.69
CA SER A 57 22.05 -2.04 -14.58
C SER A 57 23.29 -1.30 -15.08
N LEU A 58 23.94 -1.81 -16.14
CA LEU A 58 25.06 -1.15 -16.83
C LEU A 58 24.64 0.09 -17.63
N ILE A 59 23.43 0.14 -18.19
CA ILE A 59 22.96 1.34 -18.93
C ILE A 59 22.56 2.48 -17.99
N LEU A 60 22.20 2.18 -16.74
CA LEU A 60 22.11 3.18 -15.66
C LEU A 60 23.45 3.42 -14.94
N ALA A 61 24.46 2.60 -15.26
CA ALA A 61 25.80 2.65 -14.70
C ALA A 61 26.84 2.83 -15.81
N ASP A 62 26.75 3.94 -16.54
CA ASP A 62 27.99 4.62 -16.90
C ASP A 62 28.82 4.74 -15.61
N SER A 63 30.00 4.14 -15.60
CA SER A 63 30.91 4.11 -14.46
C SER A 63 31.18 5.51 -13.90
N GLU A 64 31.11 6.53 -14.74
CA GLU A 64 31.29 7.94 -14.38
C GLU A 64 30.17 8.48 -13.46
N LYS A 65 28.96 7.91 -13.47
CA LYS A 65 27.85 8.35 -12.59
C LYS A 65 27.87 7.71 -11.20
N ARG A 66 28.74 6.73 -10.95
CA ARG A 66 28.90 6.13 -9.61
C ARG A 66 29.66 7.02 -8.65
N GLU A 67 30.47 7.96 -9.15
CA GLU A 67 31.30 8.83 -8.30
C GLU A 67 30.48 9.76 -7.39
N GLY A 68 29.17 9.91 -7.63
CA GLY A 68 28.27 10.72 -6.80
C GLY A 68 27.32 9.95 -5.86
N LEU A 69 27.31 8.62 -5.86
CA LEU A 69 26.42 7.84 -5.01
C LEU A 69 27.10 7.46 -3.69
N SER A 70 26.47 7.76 -2.56
CA SER A 70 26.86 7.23 -1.24
C SER A 70 26.87 5.69 -1.24
N SER A 71 27.68 5.10 -0.36
CA SER A 71 27.77 3.65 -0.18
C SER A 71 26.40 2.99 0.10
N LEU A 72 25.53 3.68 0.86
CA LEU A 72 24.16 3.25 1.14
C LEU A 72 23.31 3.20 -0.15
N GLN A 73 23.40 4.22 -1.00
CA GLN A 73 22.67 4.25 -2.27
C GLN A 73 23.12 3.14 -3.23
N ALA A 74 24.42 2.94 -3.37
CA ALA A 74 24.97 1.86 -4.20
C ALA A 74 24.51 0.49 -3.69
N SER A 75 24.48 0.29 -2.38
CA SER A 75 23.97 -0.92 -1.74
C SER A 75 22.48 -1.14 -2.02
N LEU A 76 21.64 -0.11 -1.88
CA LEU A 76 20.19 -0.18 -2.15
C LEU A 76 19.89 -0.49 -3.61
N VAL A 77 20.60 0.14 -4.56
CA VAL A 77 20.47 -0.15 -5.99
C VAL A 77 20.84 -1.59 -6.28
N GLY A 78 21.95 -2.09 -5.71
CA GLY A 78 22.34 -3.50 -5.85
C GLY A 78 21.36 -4.48 -5.19
N ARG A 79 20.71 -4.09 -4.09
CA ARG A 79 19.66 -4.90 -3.44
C ARG A 79 18.40 -4.96 -4.31
N LEU A 80 17.95 -3.83 -4.86
CA LEU A 80 16.81 -3.76 -5.78
C LEU A 80 17.02 -4.54 -7.06
N ASP A 81 18.18 -4.43 -7.68
CA ASP A 81 18.52 -5.16 -8.90
C ASP A 81 18.54 -6.67 -8.65
N ARG A 82 19.16 -7.12 -7.55
CA ARG A 82 19.10 -8.54 -7.13
C ARG A 82 17.66 -8.98 -6.88
N MET A 83 16.90 -8.22 -6.13
CA MET A 83 15.51 -8.52 -5.80
C MET A 83 14.62 -8.57 -7.05
N THR A 84 14.81 -7.65 -7.99
CA THR A 84 14.10 -7.62 -9.27
C THR A 84 14.35 -8.89 -10.06
N ARG A 85 15.60 -9.38 -10.09
CA ARG A 85 15.93 -10.66 -10.73
C ARG A 85 15.35 -11.85 -10.01
N THR A 86 15.46 -11.89 -8.68
CA THR A 86 14.86 -12.95 -7.88
C THR A 86 13.35 -13.01 -8.11
N LEU A 87 12.67 -11.86 -8.15
CA LEU A 87 11.24 -11.76 -8.47
C LEU A 87 10.94 -12.27 -9.89
N LEU A 88 11.75 -11.90 -10.87
CA LEU A 88 11.53 -12.31 -12.25
C LEU A 88 11.81 -13.81 -12.46
N ALA A 89 12.84 -14.35 -11.83
CA ALA A 89 13.16 -15.77 -11.84
C ALA A 89 12.08 -16.59 -11.10
N ALA A 90 11.63 -16.14 -9.92
CA ALA A 90 10.55 -16.77 -9.18
C ALA A 90 9.24 -16.76 -9.99
N TRP A 91 8.92 -15.65 -10.66
CA TRP A 91 7.75 -15.55 -11.53
C TRP A 91 7.82 -16.52 -12.71
N LEU A 92 8.97 -16.61 -13.39
CA LEU A 92 9.19 -17.56 -14.49
C LEU A 92 9.04 -19.01 -14.02
N ARG A 93 9.60 -19.35 -12.85
CA ARG A 93 9.48 -20.68 -12.25
C ARG A 93 8.03 -21.01 -11.90
N ARG A 94 7.28 -20.04 -11.40
CA ARG A 94 5.90 -20.27 -10.97
C ARG A 94 4.95 -20.62 -12.13
N GLY A 95 5.19 -20.06 -13.32
CA GLY A 95 4.49 -20.47 -14.54
C GLY A 95 4.66 -21.95 -14.91
N LEU A 96 5.60 -22.66 -14.27
CA LEU A 96 5.89 -24.08 -14.51
C LEU A 96 5.13 -25.03 -13.58
N ASP A 97 4.71 -24.53 -12.41
CA ASP A 97 4.20 -25.33 -11.30
C ASP A 97 2.66 -25.29 -11.16
N ASP A 98 1.99 -24.23 -11.66
CA ASP A 98 0.53 -24.08 -11.61
C ASP A 98 -0.17 -24.80 -12.79
N ASP A 99 -0.80 -25.97 -12.54
CA ASP A 99 -1.74 -26.78 -13.37
C ASP A 99 -1.37 -27.11 -14.86
N PRO A 100 -1.90 -28.21 -15.46
CA PRO A 100 -1.70 -28.51 -16.88
C PRO A 100 -2.35 -27.42 -17.74
N VAL A 101 -1.52 -26.50 -18.22
CA VAL A 101 -1.91 -25.45 -19.17
C VAL A 101 -2.41 -26.11 -20.46
N PRO A 102 -3.69 -25.89 -20.85
CA PRO A 102 -4.18 -26.33 -22.15
C PRO A 102 -3.29 -25.78 -23.27
N ILE A 103 -2.98 -26.60 -24.27
CA ILE A 103 -1.99 -26.29 -25.32
C ILE A 103 -2.33 -24.99 -26.08
N ASP A 104 -3.63 -24.69 -26.27
CA ASP A 104 -4.11 -23.43 -26.87
C ASP A 104 -3.87 -22.18 -25.99
N LEU A 105 -3.66 -22.36 -24.68
CA LEU A 105 -3.33 -21.28 -23.77
C LEU A 105 -1.85 -20.89 -23.84
N VAL A 106 -0.94 -21.73 -24.34
CA VAL A 106 0.50 -21.43 -24.34
C VAL A 106 0.81 -20.19 -25.19
N GLY A 107 0.19 -20.04 -26.37
CA GLY A 107 0.33 -18.83 -27.19
C GLY A 107 -0.34 -17.58 -26.60
N ARG A 108 -1.43 -17.74 -25.84
CA ARG A 108 -2.06 -16.63 -25.11
C ARG A 108 -1.32 -16.28 -23.82
N LEU A 109 -0.65 -17.24 -23.19
CA LEU A 109 0.20 -17.08 -22.01
C LEU A 109 1.55 -16.47 -22.38
N THR A 110 2.05 -16.66 -23.60
CA THR A 110 3.23 -15.92 -24.05
C THR A 110 2.91 -14.43 -24.22
N GLU A 111 1.74 -14.08 -24.77
CA GLU A 111 1.35 -12.67 -24.93
C GLU A 111 0.86 -12.03 -23.61
N LYS A 112 -0.01 -12.72 -22.86
CA LYS A 112 -0.46 -12.29 -21.53
C LYS A 112 0.70 -12.26 -20.54
N GLY A 113 1.53 -13.28 -20.53
CA GLY A 113 2.76 -13.32 -19.73
C GLY A 113 3.77 -12.26 -20.15
N ALA A 114 3.89 -11.93 -21.44
CA ALA A 114 4.70 -10.79 -21.87
C ALA A 114 4.13 -9.45 -21.37
N LYS A 115 2.80 -9.27 -21.38
CA LYS A 115 2.12 -8.09 -20.82
C LYS A 115 2.33 -7.99 -19.31
N GLU A 116 2.21 -9.10 -18.58
CA GLU A 116 2.45 -9.17 -17.13
C GLU A 116 3.92 -8.92 -16.79
N ARG A 117 4.89 -9.54 -17.51
CA ARG A 117 6.32 -9.23 -17.38
C ARG A 117 6.60 -7.75 -17.60
N LYS A 118 6.03 -7.18 -18.66
CA LYS A 118 6.19 -5.75 -18.96
C LYS A 118 5.62 -4.90 -17.83
N ALA A 119 4.48 -5.27 -17.23
CA ALA A 119 3.90 -4.56 -16.10
C ALA A 119 4.79 -4.62 -14.85
N VAL A 120 5.29 -5.81 -14.47
CA VAL A 120 6.21 -5.97 -13.32
C VAL A 120 7.49 -5.17 -13.52
N ILE A 121 8.11 -5.27 -14.71
CA ILE A 121 9.29 -4.48 -15.07
C ILE A 121 8.96 -2.99 -15.00
N THR A 122 7.82 -2.55 -15.53
CA THR A 122 7.41 -1.14 -15.48
C THR A 122 7.25 -0.65 -14.04
N HIS A 123 6.71 -1.47 -13.13
CA HIS A 123 6.59 -1.12 -11.72
C HIS A 123 7.94 -1.08 -11.00
N ALA A 124 8.82 -2.05 -11.24
CA ALA A 124 10.18 -2.07 -10.71
C ALA A 124 10.98 -0.85 -11.23
N ASP A 125 10.89 -0.57 -12.53
CA ASP A 125 11.50 0.60 -13.17
C ASP A 125 10.91 1.91 -12.63
N ALA A 126 9.61 1.96 -12.32
CA ALA A 126 9.00 3.15 -11.70
C ALA A 126 9.55 3.40 -10.30
N ILE A 127 9.72 2.35 -9.47
CA ILE A 127 10.35 2.45 -8.15
C ILE A 127 11.82 2.88 -8.30
N ALA A 128 12.55 2.25 -9.23
CA ALA A 128 13.96 2.56 -9.48
C ALA A 128 14.16 3.99 -10.05
N ALA A 129 13.31 4.42 -10.99
CA ALA A 129 13.34 5.77 -11.53
C ALA A 129 12.95 6.81 -10.48
N GLN A 130 11.97 6.50 -9.61
CA GLN A 130 11.65 7.35 -8.47
C GLN A 130 12.86 7.49 -7.54
N LEU A 131 13.57 6.41 -7.26
CA LEU A 131 14.83 6.46 -6.53
C LEU A 131 15.84 7.33 -7.28
N ILE A 132 16.20 7.01 -8.51
CA ILE A 132 17.23 7.75 -9.28
C ILE A 132 16.92 9.25 -9.38
N LEU A 133 15.67 9.63 -9.66
CA LEU A 133 15.27 11.04 -9.72
C LEU A 133 15.42 11.75 -8.36
N THR A 134 15.31 11.01 -7.24
CA THR A 134 15.60 11.57 -5.92
C THR A 134 17.07 11.49 -5.51
N LEU A 135 17.86 10.64 -6.14
CA LEU A 135 19.31 10.58 -5.92
C LEU A 135 20.07 11.59 -6.79
N GLY A 136 19.54 11.95 -7.97
CA GLY A 136 20.25 12.76 -8.98
C GLY A 136 19.98 14.26 -8.97
N HIS A 137 19.03 14.77 -8.18
CA HIS A 137 18.70 16.20 -8.17
C HIS A 137 19.78 17.09 -7.52
N GLU A 138 20.71 16.51 -6.76
CA GLU A 138 21.79 17.27 -6.08
C GLU A 138 23.03 17.51 -6.94
N THR A 139 23.42 16.56 -7.81
CA THR A 139 24.61 16.72 -8.64
C THR A 139 24.41 17.81 -9.69
N VAL A 140 23.23 17.82 -10.33
CA VAL A 140 22.87 18.83 -11.33
C VAL A 140 22.68 20.21 -10.68
N GLY A 141 22.17 20.28 -9.44
CA GLY A 141 22.00 21.54 -8.71
C GLY A 141 23.34 22.20 -8.36
N LYS A 142 24.27 21.44 -7.78
CA LYS A 142 25.60 21.94 -7.37
C LYS A 142 26.48 22.30 -8.58
N GLU A 143 26.42 21.52 -9.66
CA GLU A 143 27.13 21.85 -10.90
C GLU A 143 26.52 23.05 -11.62
N ALA A 144 25.19 23.19 -11.64
CA ALA A 144 24.53 24.36 -12.21
C ALA A 144 24.78 25.64 -11.40
N GLU A 145 24.88 25.55 -10.07
CA GLU A 145 25.28 26.69 -9.23
C GLU A 145 26.76 27.05 -9.41
N ALA A 146 27.66 26.07 -9.48
CA ALA A 146 29.07 26.30 -9.80
C ALA A 146 29.25 26.91 -11.20
N ALA A 147 28.46 26.45 -12.19
CA ALA A 147 28.45 27.01 -13.54
C ALA A 147 27.86 28.43 -13.59
N LYS A 148 26.80 28.72 -12.80
CA LYS A 148 26.23 30.07 -12.66
C LYS A 148 27.18 31.04 -11.95
N GLN A 149 27.90 30.60 -10.92
CA GLN A 149 28.95 31.40 -10.28
C GLN A 149 30.11 31.67 -11.25
N SER A 150 30.40 30.74 -12.16
CA SER A 150 31.43 30.90 -13.20
C SER A 150 30.98 31.82 -14.35
N GLN A 151 29.68 31.88 -14.67
CA GLN A 151 29.12 32.71 -15.75
C GLN A 151 28.70 34.13 -15.32
N SER A 152 28.57 34.43 -14.02
CA SER A 152 28.13 35.75 -13.53
C SER A 152 29.17 36.87 -13.65
N ARG A 153 30.27 36.67 -14.38
CA ARG A 153 31.35 37.66 -14.51
C ARG A 153 31.20 38.64 -15.67
N ASN A 154 30.16 38.56 -16.51
CA ASN A 154 29.97 39.55 -17.58
C ASN A 154 28.50 39.85 -17.94
N VAL A 155 28.14 41.12 -17.77
CA VAL A 155 27.13 41.93 -18.48
C VAL A 155 25.64 41.74 -18.11
N ARG A 156 25.07 42.87 -17.62
CA ARG A 156 23.65 43.18 -17.36
C ARG A 156 22.90 43.50 -18.67
N PRO A 157 21.57 43.25 -18.72
CA PRO A 157 20.66 44.36 -18.50
C PRO A 157 19.51 44.03 -17.53
N VAL A 158 19.02 45.10 -16.90
CA VAL A 158 18.04 45.11 -15.80
C VAL A 158 16.62 44.89 -16.36
N ARG A 159 15.98 43.78 -15.98
CA ARG A 159 14.52 43.60 -16.09
C ARG A 159 13.85 43.94 -14.75
N PRO A 160 12.64 44.52 -14.77
CA PRO A 160 11.90 44.86 -13.57
C PRO A 160 11.56 43.59 -12.78
N GLN A 161 11.94 43.57 -11.51
CA GLN A 161 11.67 42.49 -10.58
C GLN A 161 10.18 42.49 -10.22
N THR A 162 9.44 41.52 -10.74
CA THR A 162 8.18 41.09 -10.13
C THR A 162 8.53 40.53 -8.76
N GLN A 163 8.15 41.22 -7.69
CA GLN A 163 8.29 40.72 -6.32
C GLN A 163 7.44 39.45 -6.19
N GLU A 164 8.10 38.28 -6.22
CA GLU A 164 7.46 37.05 -5.77
C GLU A 164 7.19 37.17 -4.26
N PRO A 165 5.98 36.84 -3.79
CA PRO A 165 5.68 36.84 -2.36
C PRO A 165 6.60 35.82 -1.67
N SER A 166 7.57 36.30 -0.90
CA SER A 166 8.42 35.48 -0.07
C SER A 166 7.58 34.87 1.04
N PHE A 167 7.04 33.67 0.81
CA PHE A 167 6.45 32.85 1.86
C PHE A 167 7.57 32.33 2.76
N THR A 168 7.99 33.14 3.72
CA THR A 168 8.80 32.67 4.85
C THR A 168 7.91 31.79 5.71
N GLN A 169 8.06 30.47 5.60
CA GLN A 169 7.41 29.54 6.52
C GLN A 169 7.85 29.87 7.95
N SER A 170 6.91 29.83 8.90
CA SER A 170 7.27 30.04 10.30
C SER A 170 8.18 28.89 10.75
N ALA A 171 9.15 29.18 11.63
CA ALA A 171 10.03 28.14 12.21
C ALA A 171 9.20 27.01 12.87
N THR A 172 8.02 27.35 13.40
CA THR A 172 7.06 26.40 13.98
C THR A 172 6.49 25.43 12.94
N ASP A 173 6.22 25.87 11.72
CA ASP A 173 5.70 25.01 10.66
C ASP A 173 6.77 24.06 10.14
N VAL A 174 8.02 24.55 10.03
CA VAL A 174 9.18 23.73 9.69
C VAL A 174 9.39 22.61 10.73
N ALA A 175 9.36 22.94 12.02
CA ALA A 175 9.51 21.96 13.09
C ALA A 175 8.41 20.89 13.06
N LYS A 176 7.15 21.26 12.77
CA LYS A 176 6.03 20.31 12.60
C LYS A 176 6.26 19.36 11.43
N VAL A 177 6.73 19.86 10.28
CA VAL A 177 7.03 19.02 9.11
C VAL A 177 8.16 18.04 9.42
N ILE A 178 9.25 18.49 10.06
CA ILE A 178 10.35 17.62 10.48
C ILE A 178 9.85 16.53 11.43
N ALA A 179 9.06 16.90 12.45
CA ALA A 179 8.50 15.95 13.41
C ALA A 179 7.59 14.92 12.73
N PHE A 180 6.74 15.34 11.79
CA PHE A 180 5.88 14.46 11.01
C PHE A 180 6.70 13.45 10.19
N VAL A 181 7.72 13.91 9.45
CA VAL A 181 8.54 13.02 8.61
C VAL A 181 9.33 12.02 9.46
N LYS A 182 9.87 12.44 10.61
CA LYS A 182 10.54 11.54 11.55
C LYS A 182 9.59 10.48 12.12
N ASP A 183 8.38 10.88 12.51
CA ASP A 183 7.36 9.94 12.98
C ASP A 183 6.98 8.91 11.91
N GLU A 184 6.87 9.32 10.64
CA GLU A 184 6.62 8.40 9.53
C GLU A 184 7.79 7.42 9.29
N ILE A 185 9.04 7.89 9.40
CA ILE A 185 10.23 7.02 9.34
C ILE A 185 10.20 6.00 10.49
N ASP A 186 9.95 6.46 11.71
CA ASP A 186 9.90 5.57 12.88
C ASP A 186 8.77 4.53 12.77
N LYS A 187 7.65 4.86 12.11
CA LYS A 187 6.57 3.90 11.79
C LYS A 187 7.02 2.88 10.76
N LEU A 188 7.77 3.30 9.74
CA LEU A 188 8.34 2.39 8.74
C LEU A 188 9.34 1.44 9.41
N ASP A 189 10.23 1.94 10.26
CA ASP A 189 11.28 1.12 10.86
C ASP A 189 10.72 0.06 11.82
N ARG A 190 9.68 0.40 12.59
CA ARG A 190 9.01 -0.49 13.55
C ARG A 190 7.94 -1.40 12.92
N GLY A 191 7.47 -1.08 11.72
CA GLY A 191 6.26 -1.65 11.14
C GLY A 191 6.46 -2.38 9.82
N LYS A 192 5.35 -2.51 9.09
CA LYS A 192 5.31 -2.96 7.69
C LYS A 192 5.00 -1.77 6.80
N ILE A 193 5.31 -1.84 5.50
CA ILE A 193 5.06 -0.70 4.60
C ILE A 193 3.59 -0.31 4.54
N SER A 194 2.69 -1.26 4.75
CA SER A 194 1.24 -1.06 4.70
C SER A 194 0.49 -2.14 5.49
N PHE A 195 -0.80 -1.90 5.71
CA PHE A 195 -1.69 -2.88 6.33
C PHE A 195 -1.74 -4.20 5.55
N GLY A 196 -1.69 -4.17 4.21
CA GLY A 196 -1.67 -5.38 3.39
C GLY A 196 -0.47 -6.28 3.72
N PHE A 197 0.72 -5.68 3.83
CA PHE A 197 1.91 -6.41 4.24
C PHE A 197 1.79 -6.93 5.67
N ALA A 198 1.26 -6.14 6.60
CA ALA A 198 1.01 -6.60 7.97
C ALA A 198 0.02 -7.79 8.04
N VAL A 199 -1.01 -7.81 7.18
CA VAL A 199 -1.97 -8.92 7.11
C VAL A 199 -1.31 -10.18 6.55
N LEU A 200 -0.55 -10.07 5.47
CA LEU A 200 0.15 -11.22 4.86
C LEU A 200 1.27 -11.76 5.75
N ASP A 201 1.82 -10.95 6.66
CA ASP A 201 2.83 -11.38 7.62
C ASP A 201 2.28 -12.36 8.67
N ARG A 202 0.96 -12.36 8.90
CA ARG A 202 0.32 -13.19 9.93
C ARG A 202 0.36 -14.67 9.52
N PRO A 203 0.83 -15.59 10.38
CA PRO A 203 0.92 -17.02 10.06
C PRO A 203 -0.41 -17.64 9.59
N ALA A 204 -1.53 -17.26 10.21
CA ALA A 204 -2.85 -17.75 9.83
C ALA A 204 -3.22 -17.36 8.39
N ILE A 205 -2.90 -16.13 7.97
CA ILE A 205 -3.19 -15.67 6.60
C ILE A 205 -2.24 -16.34 5.61
N ARG A 206 -0.96 -16.51 5.95
CA ARG A 206 -0.02 -17.28 5.10
C ARG A 206 -0.48 -18.71 4.87
N ALA A 207 -1.04 -19.35 5.90
CA ALA A 207 -1.60 -20.68 5.80
C ALA A 207 -2.84 -20.72 4.89
N VAL A 208 -3.75 -19.75 5.01
CA VAL A 208 -4.93 -19.61 4.12
C VAL A 208 -4.53 -19.39 2.67
N VAL A 209 -3.56 -18.50 2.44
CA VAL A 209 -3.04 -18.17 1.11
C VAL A 209 -2.11 -19.27 0.58
N LYS A 210 -1.66 -20.20 1.45
CA LYS A 210 -0.71 -21.28 1.13
C LYS A 210 0.58 -20.76 0.50
N LEU A 211 1.23 -19.80 1.16
CA LEU A 211 2.54 -19.34 0.71
C LEU A 211 3.57 -20.46 0.86
N SER A 212 4.39 -20.66 -0.19
CA SER A 212 5.63 -21.44 -0.04
C SER A 212 6.61 -20.72 0.89
N LYS A 213 7.63 -21.44 1.34
CA LYS A 213 8.71 -20.87 2.13
C LYS A 213 9.44 -19.79 1.34
N GLU A 214 9.75 -20.08 0.07
CA GLU A 214 10.44 -19.18 -0.85
C GLU A 214 9.64 -17.88 -1.07
N GLN A 215 8.32 -17.98 -1.28
CA GLN A 215 7.46 -16.80 -1.40
C GLN A 215 7.39 -15.99 -0.11
N SER A 216 7.37 -16.65 1.06
CA SER A 216 7.35 -15.97 2.35
C SER A 216 8.65 -15.21 2.61
N ASP A 217 9.79 -15.82 2.30
CA ASP A 217 11.11 -15.20 2.45
C ASP A 217 11.25 -14.03 1.48
N LEU A 218 10.83 -14.20 0.22
CA LEU A 218 10.85 -13.13 -0.79
C LEU A 218 9.95 -11.95 -0.41
N PHE A 219 8.76 -12.23 0.11
CA PHE A 219 7.84 -11.22 0.63
C PHE A 219 8.47 -10.39 1.76
N LEU A 220 9.13 -11.05 2.74
CA LEU A 220 9.77 -10.38 3.86
C LEU A 220 10.93 -9.48 3.41
N GLN A 221 11.79 -9.99 2.52
CA GLN A 221 12.90 -9.22 1.95
C GLN A 221 12.39 -8.02 1.14
N PHE A 222 11.28 -8.22 0.40
CA PHE A 222 10.66 -7.16 -0.38
C PHE A 222 10.09 -6.04 0.51
N ASP A 223 9.36 -6.38 1.57
CA ASP A 223 8.88 -5.41 2.57
C ASP A 223 10.03 -4.60 3.16
N GLU A 224 11.06 -5.27 3.68
CA GLU A 224 12.24 -4.62 4.26
C GLU A 224 12.91 -3.66 3.28
N THR A 225 13.08 -4.08 2.03
CA THR A 225 13.72 -3.25 1.01
C THR A 225 12.90 -2.01 0.70
N VAL A 226 11.57 -2.13 0.56
CA VAL A 226 10.70 -0.98 0.30
C VAL A 226 10.66 -0.02 1.51
N ARG A 227 10.68 -0.53 2.75
CA ARG A 227 10.80 0.31 3.97
C ARG A 227 12.10 1.12 3.94
N ALA A 228 13.23 0.45 3.71
CA ALA A 228 14.54 1.10 3.66
C ALA A 228 14.61 2.19 2.57
N ILE A 229 14.00 1.95 1.40
CA ILE A 229 13.89 2.93 0.32
C ILE A 229 13.09 4.16 0.76
N LEU A 230 11.92 3.95 1.36
CA LEU A 230 11.06 5.04 1.81
C LEU A 230 11.73 5.84 2.93
N SER A 231 12.29 5.18 3.95
CA SER A 231 12.98 5.85 5.07
C SER A 231 14.17 6.68 4.56
N THR A 232 15.02 6.11 3.69
CA THR A 232 16.16 6.83 3.09
C THR A 232 15.70 8.05 2.30
N TRP A 233 14.62 7.91 1.54
CA TRP A 233 14.08 9.00 0.76
C TRP A 233 13.51 10.13 1.63
N MET A 234 12.75 9.78 2.68
CA MET A 234 12.17 10.74 3.60
C MET A 234 13.24 11.53 4.36
N LEU A 235 14.29 10.85 4.84
CA LEU A 235 15.43 11.50 5.51
C LEU A 235 16.08 12.56 4.62
N ARG A 236 16.29 12.24 3.34
CA ARG A 236 16.84 13.20 2.36
C ARG A 236 15.94 14.39 2.11
N GLY A 237 14.63 14.19 2.13
CA GLY A 237 13.67 15.30 2.04
C GLY A 237 13.89 16.34 3.14
N LEU A 238 14.44 15.93 4.29
CA LEU A 238 14.77 16.82 5.41
C LEU A 238 16.13 17.51 5.29
N GLU A 239 17.01 17.06 4.40
CA GLU A 239 18.34 17.65 4.17
C GLU A 239 18.28 18.87 3.21
N ILE A 240 17.14 19.11 2.56
CA ILE A 240 16.94 20.21 1.63
C ILE A 240 16.65 21.51 2.41
N GLU A 241 17.56 22.47 2.34
CA GLU A 241 17.38 23.81 2.91
C GLU A 241 17.24 24.88 1.81
N PRO A 242 16.22 25.77 1.89
CA PRO A 242 15.10 25.75 2.83
C PRO A 242 14.11 24.61 2.53
N LEU A 243 13.44 24.11 3.57
CA LEU A 243 12.49 23.02 3.43
C LEU A 243 11.30 23.45 2.55
N PRO A 244 10.89 22.62 1.56
CA PRO A 244 9.73 22.94 0.73
C PRO A 244 8.45 23.03 1.55
N ALA A 245 7.61 24.02 1.26
CA ALA A 245 6.41 24.24 2.04
C ALA A 245 5.38 23.11 1.95
N ASP A 246 5.41 22.37 0.85
CA ASP A 246 4.57 21.22 0.56
C ASP A 246 5.28 19.88 0.82
N LEU A 247 6.38 19.87 1.58
CA LEU A 247 7.16 18.65 1.82
C LEU A 247 6.32 17.54 2.45
N ALA A 248 5.47 17.84 3.43
CA ALA A 248 4.60 16.84 4.06
C ALA A 248 3.67 16.17 3.03
N ASP A 249 3.02 16.96 2.17
CA ASP A 249 2.15 16.43 1.12
C ASP A 249 2.94 15.63 0.07
N ARG A 250 4.15 16.08 -0.29
CA ARG A 250 5.04 15.33 -1.19
C ARG A 250 5.42 13.98 -0.59
N VAL A 251 5.73 13.95 0.70
CA VAL A 251 6.05 12.74 1.47
C VAL A 251 4.89 11.75 1.42
N ILE A 252 3.67 12.19 1.74
CA ILE A 252 2.47 11.35 1.70
C ILE A 252 2.22 10.82 0.29
N ARG A 253 2.11 11.70 -0.72
CA ARG A 253 1.79 11.30 -2.09
C ARG A 253 2.79 10.29 -2.65
N ARG A 254 4.08 10.49 -2.38
CA ARG A 254 5.12 9.61 -2.92
C ARG A 254 5.14 8.28 -2.18
N ARG A 255 5.01 8.29 -0.85
CA ARG A 255 4.86 7.08 -0.04
C ARG A 255 3.70 6.23 -0.58
N ASP A 256 2.53 6.83 -0.77
CA ASP A 256 1.34 6.11 -1.26
C ASP A 256 1.57 5.52 -2.66
N ALA A 257 2.20 6.28 -3.56
CA ALA A 257 2.55 5.78 -4.90
C ALA A 257 3.52 4.59 -4.85
N THR A 258 4.56 4.66 -4.00
CA THR A 258 5.51 3.56 -3.82
C THR A 258 4.85 2.33 -3.20
N ILE A 259 3.97 2.51 -2.19
CA ILE A 259 3.19 1.41 -1.60
C ILE A 259 2.29 0.76 -2.64
N ALA A 260 1.61 1.54 -3.48
CA ALA A 260 0.77 1.01 -4.55
C ALA A 260 1.57 0.17 -5.55
N HIS A 261 2.77 0.61 -5.93
CA HIS A 261 3.67 -0.20 -6.76
C HIS A 261 4.16 -1.46 -6.04
N ALA A 262 4.44 -1.38 -4.75
CA ALA A 262 4.82 -2.55 -3.95
C ALA A 262 3.68 -3.58 -3.87
N HIS A 263 2.42 -3.15 -3.70
CA HIS A 263 1.26 -4.05 -3.79
C HIS A 263 1.12 -4.68 -5.18
N ALA A 264 1.34 -3.91 -6.25
CA ALA A 264 1.28 -4.46 -7.61
C ALA A 264 2.32 -5.57 -7.82
N ILE A 265 3.57 -5.35 -7.37
CA ILE A 265 4.63 -6.37 -7.41
C ILE A 265 4.28 -7.58 -6.55
N LEU A 266 3.75 -7.36 -5.34
CA LEU A 266 3.27 -8.43 -4.47
C LEU A 266 2.25 -9.31 -5.21
N TYR A 267 1.22 -8.71 -5.82
CA TYR A 267 0.14 -9.46 -6.46
C TYR A 267 0.52 -10.12 -7.79
N GLN A 268 1.48 -9.55 -8.52
CA GLN A 268 1.81 -10.01 -9.87
C GLN A 268 3.06 -10.89 -9.91
N ALA A 269 4.05 -10.63 -9.06
CA ALA A 269 5.35 -11.30 -9.09
C ALA A 269 5.51 -12.34 -7.98
N ILE A 270 5.12 -12.02 -6.74
CA ILE A 270 5.23 -12.93 -5.59
C ILE A 270 4.01 -13.86 -5.54
N LEU A 271 2.84 -13.24 -5.66
CA LEU A 271 1.47 -13.73 -5.80
C LEU A 271 1.18 -14.68 -6.97
N SER A 272 0.90 -15.98 -6.76
CA SER A 272 -0.34 -16.59 -7.31
C SER A 272 -1.40 -15.66 -7.89
N PRO A 273 -1.94 -15.72 -9.14
CA PRO A 273 -3.23 -15.09 -9.40
C PRO A 273 -4.30 -15.59 -8.43
N ARG A 274 -4.29 -16.90 -8.14
CA ARG A 274 -5.18 -17.52 -7.16
C ARG A 274 -4.86 -17.07 -5.74
N GLN A 275 -3.57 -17.07 -5.35
CA GLN A 275 -3.15 -16.60 -4.02
C GLN A 275 -3.44 -15.11 -3.82
N ALA A 276 -3.24 -14.27 -4.84
CA ALA A 276 -3.51 -12.85 -4.81
C ALA A 276 -5.01 -12.58 -4.67
N GLU A 277 -5.88 -13.30 -5.39
CA GLU A 277 -7.32 -13.20 -5.19
C GLU A 277 -7.75 -13.64 -3.79
N LEU A 278 -7.22 -14.76 -3.28
CA LEU A 278 -7.48 -15.21 -1.91
C LEU A 278 -7.03 -14.15 -0.90
N PHE A 279 -5.80 -13.65 -1.06
CA PHE A 279 -5.23 -12.64 -0.19
C PHE A 279 -6.04 -11.34 -0.21
N LYS A 280 -6.42 -10.82 -1.38
CA LYS A 280 -7.27 -9.62 -1.50
C LYS A 280 -8.58 -9.79 -0.74
N ARG A 281 -9.27 -10.93 -0.90
CA ARG A 281 -10.51 -11.21 -0.17
C ARG A 281 -10.29 -11.23 1.34
N THR A 282 -9.24 -11.89 1.80
CA THR A 282 -8.87 -11.93 3.22
C THR A 282 -8.49 -10.55 3.74
N TYR A 283 -7.77 -9.76 2.96
CA TYR A 283 -7.42 -8.38 3.26
C TYR A 283 -8.67 -7.51 3.40
N TRP A 284 -9.59 -7.56 2.44
CA TRP A 284 -10.85 -6.83 2.48
C TRP A 284 -11.72 -7.24 3.66
N ALA A 285 -11.81 -8.54 3.96
CA ALA A 285 -12.56 -9.05 5.10
C ALA A 285 -11.95 -8.59 6.44
N THR A 286 -10.61 -8.57 6.54
CA THR A 286 -9.92 -8.14 7.75
C THR A 286 -10.00 -6.63 7.96
N ARG A 287 -9.89 -5.85 6.87
CA ARG A 287 -9.88 -4.40 6.92
C ARG A 287 -11.29 -3.83 7.07
N GLY A 288 -12.30 -4.51 6.54
CA GLY A 288 -13.69 -4.07 6.55
C GLY A 288 -13.92 -2.88 5.61
N VAL A 289 -14.80 -1.96 6.01
CA VAL A 289 -15.20 -0.81 5.19
C VAL A 289 -14.03 0.09 4.73
N PRO A 290 -12.98 0.37 5.52
CA PRO A 290 -11.82 1.13 5.05
C PRO A 290 -11.16 0.58 3.77
N ALA A 291 -11.30 -0.73 3.48
CA ALA A 291 -10.79 -1.29 2.23
C ALA A 291 -11.43 -0.68 0.97
N LEU A 292 -12.65 -0.14 1.07
CA LEU A 292 -13.35 0.49 -0.06
C LEU A 292 -12.64 1.73 -0.59
N LEU A 293 -11.85 2.41 0.26
CA LEU A 293 -11.07 3.59 -0.15
C LEU A 293 -9.61 3.24 -0.46
N GLU A 294 -9.05 2.32 0.34
CA GLU A 294 -7.63 1.97 0.24
C GLU A 294 -7.32 1.09 -0.97
N ASP A 295 -8.29 0.27 -1.42
CA ASP A 295 -8.12 -0.62 -2.57
C ASP A 295 -8.97 -0.16 -3.77
N PRO A 296 -8.33 0.42 -4.81
CA PRO A 296 -9.05 0.87 -6.01
C PRO A 296 -9.70 -0.29 -6.78
N GLU A 297 -9.19 -1.52 -6.65
CA GLU A 297 -9.76 -2.70 -7.29
C GLU A 297 -11.09 -3.09 -6.65
N LEU A 298 -11.17 -3.08 -5.31
CA LEU A 298 -12.43 -3.33 -4.60
C LEU A 298 -13.48 -2.29 -4.98
N ALA A 299 -13.10 -1.02 -4.97
CA ALA A 299 -13.96 0.08 -5.39
C ALA A 299 -14.45 -0.08 -6.85
N SER A 300 -13.59 -0.55 -7.74
CA SER A 300 -13.93 -0.84 -9.14
C SER A 300 -14.91 -2.01 -9.26
N ARG A 301 -14.68 -3.11 -8.52
CA ARG A 301 -15.57 -4.29 -8.50
C ARG A 301 -16.98 -3.97 -8.01
N LEU A 302 -17.10 -3.00 -7.10
CA LEU A 302 -18.38 -2.48 -6.60
C LEU A 302 -18.94 -1.32 -7.42
N ARG A 303 -18.18 -0.85 -8.42
CA ARG A 303 -18.54 0.30 -9.27
C ARG A 303 -18.90 1.54 -8.44
N LEU A 304 -18.12 1.83 -7.41
CA LEU A 304 -18.35 3.01 -6.56
C LEU A 304 -18.21 4.29 -7.38
N THR A 305 -19.22 5.15 -7.31
CA THR A 305 -19.18 6.47 -7.96
C THR A 305 -18.16 7.38 -7.26
N LYS A 306 -17.75 8.47 -7.93
CA LYS A 306 -16.87 9.48 -7.28
C LYS A 306 -17.52 10.09 -6.04
N GLU A 307 -18.83 10.32 -6.10
CA GLU A 307 -19.64 10.84 -4.99
C GLU A 307 -19.69 9.84 -3.82
N GLN A 308 -19.98 8.56 -4.09
CA GLN A 308 -19.95 7.52 -3.06
C GLN A 308 -18.57 7.43 -2.39
N LYS A 309 -17.49 7.49 -3.17
CA LYS A 309 -16.12 7.50 -2.62
C LYS A 309 -15.86 8.71 -1.73
N ALA A 310 -16.33 9.91 -2.12
CA ALA A 310 -16.20 11.12 -1.32
C ALA A 310 -16.96 11.01 0.00
N LEU A 311 -18.22 10.54 -0.04
CA LEU A 311 -19.04 10.33 1.16
C LEU A 311 -18.44 9.28 2.10
N ILE A 312 -17.92 8.17 1.57
CA ILE A 312 -17.22 7.15 2.36
C ILE A 312 -15.96 7.76 3.01
N ALA A 313 -15.18 8.56 2.27
CA ALA A 313 -13.99 9.23 2.80
C ALA A 313 -14.32 10.22 3.92
N GLU A 314 -15.38 11.00 3.76
CA GLU A 314 -15.88 11.92 4.79
C GLU A 314 -16.31 11.15 6.04
N LEU A 315 -17.14 10.12 5.91
CA LEU A 315 -17.59 9.31 7.05
C LEU A 315 -16.43 8.62 7.78
N LEU A 316 -15.43 8.09 7.07
CA LEU A 316 -14.26 7.49 7.71
C LEU A 316 -13.39 8.54 8.43
N THR A 317 -13.30 9.75 7.90
CA THR A 317 -12.61 10.87 8.56
C THR A 317 -13.34 11.28 9.83
N MET A 318 -14.67 11.40 9.77
CA MET A 318 -15.51 11.67 10.94
C MET A 318 -15.39 10.56 11.99
N LYS A 319 -15.46 9.29 11.57
CA LYS A 319 -15.30 8.12 12.44
C LYS A 319 -13.95 8.13 13.14
N THR A 320 -12.86 8.41 12.42
CA THR A 320 -11.50 8.47 12.98
C THR A 320 -11.34 9.61 13.96
N THR A 321 -11.87 10.80 13.63
CA THR A 321 -11.87 11.97 14.52
C THR A 321 -12.66 11.67 15.79
N HIS A 322 -13.84 11.06 15.66
CA HIS A 322 -14.69 10.70 16.78
C HIS A 322 -14.07 9.61 17.66
N ALA A 323 -13.47 8.58 17.06
CA ALA A 323 -12.71 7.56 17.77
C ALA A 323 -11.56 8.19 18.58
N GLY A 324 -10.83 9.14 18.00
CA GLY A 324 -9.78 9.89 18.71
C GLY A 324 -10.31 10.67 19.92
N ARG A 325 -11.47 11.33 19.78
CA ARG A 325 -12.14 12.01 20.92
C ARG A 325 -12.59 11.02 21.98
N LEU A 326 -13.24 9.92 21.60
CA LEU A 326 -13.66 8.88 22.54
C LEU A 326 -12.47 8.27 23.27
N GLN A 327 -11.35 8.04 22.58
CA GLN A 327 -10.12 7.56 23.19
C GLN A 327 -9.51 8.58 24.15
N GLN A 328 -9.59 9.88 23.86
CA GLN A 328 -9.14 10.92 24.80
C GLN A 328 -10.04 10.98 26.04
N THR A 329 -11.35 10.90 25.87
CA THR A 329 -12.32 10.98 26.97
C THR A 329 -12.35 9.71 27.82
N HIS A 330 -12.31 8.53 27.19
CA HIS A 330 -12.52 7.24 27.86
C HIS A 330 -11.27 6.36 27.90
N GLY A 331 -10.16 6.75 27.28
CA GLY A 331 -8.95 5.92 27.19
C GLY A 331 -8.39 5.55 28.56
N HIS A 332 -8.54 6.42 29.56
CA HIS A 332 -8.15 6.11 30.95
C HIS A 332 -9.06 5.04 31.59
N LEU A 333 -10.35 5.01 31.24
CA LEU A 333 -11.32 4.03 31.75
C LEU A 333 -11.11 2.63 31.17
N LEU A 334 -10.59 2.53 29.94
CA LEU A 334 -10.29 1.24 29.30
C LEU A 334 -9.20 0.45 30.04
N TRP A 335 -8.36 1.14 30.81
CA TRP A 335 -7.31 0.53 31.64
C TRP A 335 -7.65 0.57 33.13
N ASP A 336 -8.90 0.88 33.49
CA ASP A 336 -9.35 0.87 34.87
C ASP A 336 -9.23 -0.55 35.43
N ARG A 337 -8.81 -0.67 36.70
CA ARG A 337 -8.78 -1.95 37.41
C ARG A 337 -10.19 -2.51 37.60
N ASN A 338 -11.21 -1.65 37.58
CA ASN A 338 -12.59 -2.08 37.54
C ASN A 338 -12.98 -2.52 36.12
N GLN A 339 -12.93 -3.85 35.91
CA GLN A 339 -13.24 -4.47 34.62
C GLN A 339 -14.64 -4.12 34.10
N GLU A 340 -15.62 -3.89 34.97
CA GLU A 340 -17.00 -3.55 34.55
C GLU A 340 -17.06 -2.15 33.92
N VAL A 341 -16.39 -1.17 34.52
CA VAL A 341 -16.32 0.21 34.01
C VAL A 341 -15.59 0.24 32.67
N GLY A 342 -14.45 -0.46 32.57
CA GLY A 342 -13.70 -0.58 31.32
C GLY A 342 -14.51 -1.26 30.22
N GLN A 343 -15.23 -2.35 30.54
CA GLN A 343 -16.08 -3.04 29.57
C GLN A 343 -17.28 -2.19 29.13
N GLN A 344 -17.90 -1.43 30.04
CA GLN A 344 -18.98 -0.52 29.71
C GLN A 344 -18.50 0.60 28.78
N ALA A 345 -17.38 1.25 29.12
CA ALA A 345 -16.78 2.29 28.27
C ALA A 345 -16.42 1.74 26.87
N TYR A 346 -15.87 0.53 26.80
CA TYR A 346 -15.63 -0.16 25.54
C TYR A 346 -16.91 -0.40 24.74
N ASN A 347 -17.96 -0.91 25.38
CA ASN A 347 -19.25 -1.16 24.74
C ASN A 347 -19.90 0.13 24.21
N ASP A 348 -19.83 1.22 24.97
CA ASP A 348 -20.37 2.51 24.57
C ASP A 348 -19.57 3.13 23.42
N MET A 349 -18.24 2.99 23.44
CA MET A 349 -17.38 3.37 22.33
C MET A 349 -17.71 2.57 21.06
N GLN A 350 -17.83 1.25 21.16
CA GLN A 350 -18.21 0.38 20.05
C GLN A 350 -19.61 0.74 19.51
N ARG A 351 -20.57 1.00 20.40
CA ARG A 351 -21.91 1.44 20.01
C ARG A 351 -21.84 2.74 19.22
N SER A 352 -21.09 3.73 19.70
CA SER A 352 -20.96 5.01 18.99
C SER A 352 -20.26 4.86 17.64
N LEU A 353 -19.23 4.02 17.53
CA LEU A 353 -18.56 3.73 16.26
C LEU A 353 -19.44 2.95 15.28
N SER A 354 -20.37 2.14 15.78
CA SER A 354 -21.30 1.37 14.94
C SER A 354 -22.31 2.24 14.19
N GLU A 355 -22.59 3.46 14.68
CA GLU A 355 -23.45 4.42 13.97
C GLU A 355 -22.80 4.93 12.67
N PHE A 356 -21.47 5.09 12.67
CA PHE A 356 -20.72 5.40 11.44
C PHE A 356 -20.71 4.22 10.48
N ASP A 357 -20.62 2.99 11.01
CA ASP A 357 -20.70 1.79 10.17
C ASP A 357 -22.07 1.66 9.50
N LEU A 358 -23.16 1.99 10.21
CA LEU A 358 -24.50 2.10 9.63
C LEU A 358 -24.56 3.11 8.48
N GLY A 359 -24.04 4.33 8.67
CA GLY A 359 -23.98 5.34 7.62
C GLY A 359 -23.19 4.88 6.39
N LEU A 360 -22.11 4.12 6.60
CA LEU A 360 -21.33 3.54 5.50
C LEU A 360 -22.12 2.48 4.72
N TRP A 361 -22.95 1.67 5.40
CA TRP A 361 -23.83 0.72 4.74
C TRP A 361 -24.95 1.40 3.94
N GLU A 362 -25.44 2.56 4.40
CA GLU A 362 -26.48 3.34 3.70
C GLU A 362 -25.97 3.97 2.38
N ILE A 363 -24.67 4.21 2.23
CA ILE A 363 -24.09 4.71 0.98
C ILE A 363 -24.10 3.65 -0.13
N LEU A 364 -24.02 2.36 0.25
CA LEU A 364 -23.96 1.25 -0.69
C LEU A 364 -25.37 0.80 -1.09
N SER A 365 -25.61 0.62 -2.39
CA SER A 365 -26.87 0.04 -2.85
C SER A 365 -27.01 -1.42 -2.38
N PRO A 366 -28.23 -1.97 -2.27
CA PRO A 366 -28.44 -3.38 -1.93
C PRO A 366 -27.66 -4.34 -2.84
N THR A 367 -27.56 -4.03 -4.14
CA THR A 367 -26.76 -4.81 -5.10
C THR A 367 -25.26 -4.74 -4.79
N GLN A 368 -24.74 -3.55 -4.42
CA GLN A 368 -23.35 -3.39 -4.01
C GLN A 368 -23.05 -4.15 -2.71
N MET A 369 -23.96 -4.10 -1.73
CA MET A 369 -23.83 -4.85 -0.48
C MET A 369 -23.81 -6.37 -0.71
N SER A 370 -24.73 -6.87 -1.54
CA SER A 370 -24.75 -8.29 -1.93
C SER A 370 -23.45 -8.69 -2.63
N LYS A 371 -22.97 -7.87 -3.57
CA LYS A 371 -21.70 -8.10 -4.27
C LYS A 371 -20.50 -8.08 -3.31
N LEU A 372 -20.48 -7.16 -2.36
CA LEU A 372 -19.44 -7.10 -1.33
C LEU A 372 -19.48 -8.34 -0.45
N GLY A 373 -20.64 -8.81 -0.01
CA GLY A 373 -20.78 -10.06 0.74
C GLY A 373 -20.25 -11.28 -0.03
N GLN A 374 -20.54 -11.36 -1.33
CA GLN A 374 -19.96 -12.39 -2.21
C GLN A 374 -18.43 -12.31 -2.30
N LEU A 375 -17.87 -11.09 -2.36
CA LEU A 375 -16.42 -10.88 -2.41
C LEU A 375 -15.74 -11.24 -1.08
N LEU A 376 -16.36 -10.90 0.05
CA LEU A 376 -15.83 -11.20 1.39
C LEU A 376 -16.05 -12.65 1.81
N GLY A 377 -16.91 -13.40 1.11
CA GLY A 377 -17.26 -14.77 1.48
C GLY A 377 -18.13 -14.86 2.73
N SER A 378 -18.79 -13.76 3.10
CA SER A 378 -19.66 -13.66 4.27
C SER A 378 -20.93 -12.88 3.91
N GLU A 379 -22.08 -13.33 4.37
CA GLU A 379 -23.31 -12.56 4.24
C GLU A 379 -23.20 -11.27 5.08
N ILE A 380 -23.15 -10.12 4.41
CA ILE A 380 -23.15 -8.82 5.09
C ILE A 380 -24.60 -8.48 5.40
N ARG A 381 -24.98 -8.61 6.66
CA ARG A 381 -26.25 -8.10 7.16
C ARG A 381 -26.01 -6.71 7.74
N PRO A 382 -26.60 -5.65 7.16
CA PRO A 382 -26.59 -4.35 7.79
C PRO A 382 -27.09 -4.52 9.23
N PRO A 383 -26.49 -3.85 10.22
CA PRO A 383 -27.05 -3.85 11.56
C PRO A 383 -28.51 -3.40 11.43
N LEU A 384 -29.44 -4.21 11.93
CA LEU A 384 -30.85 -3.82 11.91
C LEU A 384 -30.94 -2.48 12.62
N ARG A 385 -31.37 -1.44 11.89
CA ARG A 385 -31.67 -0.14 12.49
C ARG A 385 -32.61 -0.47 13.62
N ARG A 386 -32.16 -0.32 14.87
CA ARG A 386 -33.08 -0.41 16.01
C ARG A 386 -34.12 0.63 15.69
N GLU A 387 -35.32 0.18 15.30
CA GLU A 387 -36.47 1.05 15.25
C GLU A 387 -36.42 1.74 16.60
N LYS A 388 -36.16 3.06 16.58
CA LYS A 388 -36.24 3.86 17.79
C LYS A 388 -37.60 3.46 18.32
N ARG A 389 -37.64 2.76 19.46
CA ARG A 389 -38.87 2.41 20.16
C ARG A 389 -39.46 3.76 20.58
N SER A 390 -40.08 4.41 19.61
CA SER A 390 -40.70 5.71 19.72
C SER A 390 -41.92 5.47 20.58
N GLY A 391 -41.77 5.75 21.87
CA GLY A 391 -42.89 6.03 22.75
C GLY A 391 -43.60 4.83 23.38
N GLN A 392 -42.89 3.79 23.83
CA GLN A 392 -43.53 2.77 24.67
C GLN A 392 -42.72 2.42 25.92
N SER A 393 -42.34 3.44 26.69
CA SER A 393 -42.21 3.29 28.14
C SER A 393 -42.32 4.64 28.83
N GLN A 394 -43.04 4.66 29.95
CA GLN A 394 -43.31 5.77 30.87
C GLN A 394 -44.51 6.70 30.57
N ARG A 395 -45.69 6.11 30.34
CA ARG A 395 -46.81 6.47 31.24
C ARG A 395 -46.68 5.60 32.50
N ASN A 396 -45.78 5.99 33.40
CA ASN A 396 -45.90 5.59 34.79
C ASN A 396 -46.92 6.56 35.40
N ASN A 397 -48.16 6.10 35.52
CA ASN A 397 -49.17 6.72 36.36
C ASN A 397 -48.65 6.72 37.82
N PRO A 398 -48.49 7.87 38.49
CA PRO A 398 -48.20 7.94 39.92
C PRO A 398 -49.50 7.96 40.72
N GLY A 399 -50.42 7.05 40.41
CA GLY A 399 -51.77 7.04 40.99
C GLY A 399 -52.24 5.62 41.18
N ASP A 400 -51.68 4.94 42.17
CA ASP A 400 -52.32 3.89 42.97
C ASP A 400 -51.25 3.16 43.79
N GLN A 401 -50.88 3.73 44.94
CA GLN A 401 -50.50 2.91 46.09
C GLN A 401 -51.20 3.43 47.34
N HIS A 402 -52.22 2.67 47.68
CA HIS A 402 -52.94 2.60 48.93
C HIS A 402 -52.09 2.86 50.18
N THR A 403 -52.61 3.77 50.98
CA THR A 403 -52.67 3.72 52.44
C THR A 403 -52.71 2.30 53.00
N GLN A 404 -51.73 1.91 53.81
CA GLN A 404 -52.02 1.22 55.08
C GLN A 404 -50.96 1.50 56.15
N PRO A 405 -51.38 1.51 57.43
CA PRO A 405 -50.60 2.05 58.54
C PRO A 405 -49.88 0.96 59.36
N GLY A 406 -48.76 1.36 59.96
CA GLY A 406 -48.38 0.96 61.31
C GLY A 406 -47.63 -0.36 61.49
N ARG A 407 -46.36 -0.25 61.96
CA ARG A 407 -45.93 -0.99 63.16
C ARG A 407 -44.59 -0.49 63.70
N LYS A 408 -44.70 0.20 64.84
CA LYS A 408 -43.94 0.05 66.10
C LYS A 408 -42.43 -0.15 66.05
N ASP A 409 -41.74 0.91 66.46
CA ASP A 409 -40.83 0.99 67.61
C ASP A 409 -40.48 -0.32 68.33
N ARG A 410 -39.19 -0.66 68.25
CA ARG A 410 -38.31 -1.25 69.28
C ARG A 410 -36.95 -1.37 68.60
N GLY A 411 -35.83 -0.94 69.14
CA GLY A 411 -35.48 -0.49 70.46
C GLY A 411 -33.95 -0.58 70.46
N LEU A 412 -33.30 0.55 70.68
CA LEU A 412 -31.88 0.63 70.99
C LEU A 412 -31.63 -0.18 72.26
N GLU A 413 -30.66 -1.09 72.24
CA GLU A 413 -29.81 -1.33 73.40
C GLU A 413 -28.46 -1.89 72.96
N SER A 414 -27.46 -1.33 73.62
CA SER A 414 -26.02 -1.32 73.42
C SER A 414 -25.30 -2.55 73.98
N SER A 415 -24.16 -2.91 73.34
CA SER A 415 -22.86 -3.42 73.86
C SER A 415 -22.78 -4.42 75.04
N PRO A 416 -21.70 -5.20 75.19
CA PRO A 416 -20.43 -5.24 74.45
C PRO A 416 -20.22 -6.47 73.55
#